data_AF-A0A851DH91-F1
#
_entry.id   AF-A0A851DH91-F1
#
_cell.length_a   1.000
_cell.length_b   1.000
_cell.length_c   1.000
_cell.angle_alpha   90.00
_cell.angle_beta   90.00
_cell.angle_gamma   90.00
#
_symmetry.space_group_name_H-M   'P 1'
#
loop_
_entity.id
_entity.type
_entity.pdbx_description
1 polymer ?
#
loop_
_entity_poly.entity_id
_entity_poly.type
_entity_poly.pdbx_seq_one_letter_code
_entity_poly.pdbx_strand_id
1 'polypeptide(L)'
;TSFRWQCVEQPIGKLLFQRFLEGDAGLAAAGALWAELEAYDRCEEKERRAAAEALRGRFFAPGGAQHCGFLSAAATAAPTGPSASPDEFGQARRELLAHLE
;
A
#
# COMPACT_ATOMS: atom_id res chain seq x y z
N THR A 1 3.31 -24.39 -2.53
CA THR A 1 2.30 -23.31 -2.42
C THR A 1 2.99 -22.05 -1.96
N SER A 2 2.77 -20.90 -2.60
CA SER A 2 3.45 -19.64 -2.28
C SER A 2 2.42 -18.60 -1.82
N PHE A 3 2.83 -17.73 -0.90
CA PHE A 3 2.09 -16.55 -0.46
C PHE A 3 1.51 -15.76 -1.64
N ARG A 4 2.35 -15.48 -2.64
CA ARG A 4 1.94 -14.74 -3.84
C ARG A 4 0.75 -15.39 -4.56
N TRP A 5 0.81 -16.71 -4.76
CA TRP A 5 -0.30 -17.41 -5.40
C TRP A 5 -1.57 -17.37 -4.54
N GLN A 6 -1.47 -17.74 -3.27
CA GLN A 6 -2.65 -17.93 -2.41
C GLN A 6 -3.28 -16.62 -1.94
N CYS A 7 -2.47 -15.64 -1.54
CA CYS A 7 -2.93 -14.44 -0.84
C CYS A 7 -2.92 -13.19 -1.72
N VAL A 8 -2.32 -13.22 -2.91
CA VAL A 8 -2.23 -12.04 -3.80
C VAL A 8 -2.96 -12.28 -5.12
N GLU A 9 -2.70 -13.41 -5.79
CA GLU A 9 -3.23 -13.68 -7.13
C GLU A 9 -4.60 -14.38 -7.12
N GLN A 10 -4.86 -15.27 -6.16
CA GLN A 10 -6.15 -15.94 -6.01
C GLN A 10 -7.18 -14.99 -5.37
N PRO A 11 -8.31 -14.66 -6.04
CA PRO A 11 -9.24 -13.66 -5.53
C PRO A 11 -9.84 -13.99 -4.15
N ILE A 12 -10.23 -15.25 -3.95
CA ILE A 12 -10.81 -15.70 -2.67
C ILE A 12 -9.74 -15.68 -1.58
N GLY A 13 -8.53 -16.18 -1.86
CA GLY A 13 -7.46 -16.22 -0.87
C GLY A 13 -6.98 -14.82 -0.50
N LYS A 14 -6.89 -13.90 -1.46
CA LYS A 14 -6.64 -12.48 -1.22
C LYS A 14 -7.73 -11.84 -0.34
N LEU A 15 -9.00 -12.07 -0.66
CA LEU A 15 -10.11 -11.55 0.14
C LEU A 15 -10.01 -12.03 1.59
N LEU A 16 -9.80 -13.34 1.80
CA LEU A 16 -9.66 -13.92 3.14
C LEU A 16 -8.45 -13.33 3.88
N PHE A 17 -7.33 -13.17 3.19
CA PHE A 17 -6.12 -12.60 3.77
C PHE A 17 -6.31 -11.13 4.15
N GLN A 18 -6.94 -10.31 3.30
CA GLN A 18 -7.28 -8.93 3.64
C GLN A 18 -8.17 -8.84 4.88
N ARG A 19 -9.16 -9.73 5.04
CA ARG A 19 -9.98 -9.80 6.28
C ARG A 19 -9.18 -10.21 7.51
N PHE A 20 -8.21 -11.10 7.33
CA PHE A 20 -7.28 -11.44 8.41
C PHE A 20 -6.46 -10.22 8.84
N LEU A 21 -5.91 -9.45 7.89
CA LEU A 21 -5.13 -8.24 8.20
C LEU A 21 -5.96 -7.17 8.92
N GLU A 22 -7.25 -7.02 8.59
CA GLU A 22 -8.17 -6.09 9.28
C GLU A 22 -8.39 -6.47 10.75
N GLY A 23 -8.36 -7.76 11.08
CA GLY A 23 -8.61 -8.27 12.44
C GLY A 23 -7.39 -8.29 13.36
N ASP A 24 -6.18 -8.21 12.80
CA ASP A 24 -4.93 -8.23 13.55
C ASP A 24 -4.40 -6.81 13.77
N ALA A 25 -4.34 -6.35 15.02
CA ALA A 25 -3.93 -4.98 15.34
C ALA A 25 -2.49 -4.65 14.91
N GLY A 26 -1.59 -5.64 14.83
CA GLY A 26 -0.22 -5.45 14.35
C GLY A 26 -0.13 -5.31 12.83
N LEU A 27 -1.08 -5.90 12.10
CA LEU A 27 -1.11 -5.91 10.63
C LEU A 27 -2.16 -4.98 10.02
N ALA A 28 -3.07 -4.43 10.82
CA ALA A 28 -4.16 -3.57 10.37
C ALA A 28 -3.67 -2.34 9.57
N ALA A 29 -2.52 -1.76 9.93
CA ALA A 29 -1.92 -0.66 9.18
C ALA A 29 -1.43 -1.11 7.78
N ALA A 30 -0.79 -2.29 7.70
CA ALA A 30 -0.32 -2.86 6.44
C ALA A 30 -1.49 -3.26 5.53
N GLY A 31 -2.54 -3.88 6.09
CA GLY A 31 -3.77 -4.19 5.36
C GLY A 31 -4.48 -2.94 4.83
N ALA A 32 -4.58 -1.89 5.64
CA ALA A 32 -5.15 -0.62 5.21
C ALA A 32 -4.31 0.05 4.10
N LEU A 33 -2.97 0.04 4.21
CA LEU A 33 -2.10 0.54 3.14
C LEU A 33 -2.35 -0.22 1.83
N TRP A 34 -2.48 -1.55 1.88
CA TRP A 34 -2.75 -2.34 0.68
C TRP A 34 -4.06 -1.91 0.02
N ALA A 35 -5.15 -1.80 0.80
CA ALA A 35 -6.44 -1.38 0.27
C ALA A 35 -6.39 0.00 -0.39
N GLU A 36 -5.67 0.95 0.21
CA GLU A 36 -5.52 2.32 -0.30
C GLU A 36 -4.65 2.38 -1.57
N LEU A 37 -3.61 1.54 -1.67
CA LEU A 37 -2.82 1.41 -2.90
C LEU A 37 -3.66 0.86 -4.06
N GLU A 38 -4.54 -0.10 -3.80
CA GLU A 38 -5.46 -0.62 -4.82
C GLU A 38 -6.55 0.37 -5.19
N ALA A 39 -7.02 1.17 -4.23
CA ALA A 39 -7.94 2.27 -4.51
C ALA A 39 -7.25 3.35 -5.37
N TYR A 40 -6.00 3.68 -5.06
CA TYR A 40 -5.19 4.63 -5.82
C TYR A 40 -5.02 4.23 -7.29
N ASP A 41 -4.82 2.94 -7.57
CA ASP A 41 -4.71 2.43 -8.95
C ASP A 41 -5.99 2.68 -9.78
N ARG A 42 -7.14 2.82 -9.10
CA ARG A 42 -8.45 3.09 -9.70
C ARG A 42 -8.84 4.58 -9.68
N CYS A 43 -8.01 5.46 -9.11
CA CYS A 43 -8.30 6.89 -9.07
C CYS A 43 -8.22 7.52 -10.45
N GLU A 44 -9.16 8.44 -10.71
CA GLU A 44 -9.14 9.30 -11.87
C GLU A 44 -7.93 10.25 -11.82
N GLU A 45 -7.40 10.65 -12.98
CA GLU A 45 -6.20 11.49 -13.08
C GLU A 45 -6.31 12.80 -12.27
N LYS A 46 -7.51 13.41 -12.27
CA LYS A 46 -7.81 14.64 -11.52
C LYS A 46 -7.76 14.47 -9.99
N GLU A 47 -7.98 13.26 -9.49
CA GLU A 47 -8.02 12.92 -8.06
C GLU A 47 -6.69 12.33 -7.57
N ARG A 48 -5.90 11.79 -8.51
CA ARG A 48 -4.66 11.06 -8.25
C ARG A 48 -3.68 11.83 -7.36
N ARG A 49 -3.47 13.12 -7.61
CA ARG A 49 -2.58 13.94 -6.77
C ARG A 49 -3.03 14.02 -5.31
N ALA A 50 -4.31 14.29 -5.08
CA ALA A 50 -4.86 14.38 -3.72
C ALA A 50 -4.84 13.02 -3.01
N ALA A 51 -5.15 11.94 -3.73
CA ALA A 51 -5.08 10.58 -3.21
C ALA A 51 -3.64 10.19 -2.83
N ALA A 52 -2.65 10.55 -3.65
CA ALA A 52 -1.24 10.30 -3.37
C ALA A 52 -0.75 11.05 -2.12
N GLU A 53 -1.11 12.33 -1.99
CA GLU A 53 -0.80 13.14 -0.81
C GLU A 53 -1.42 12.56 0.48
N ALA A 54 -2.70 12.15 0.41
CA ALA A 54 -3.40 11.53 1.53
C ALA A 54 -2.75 10.19 1.95
N LEU A 55 -2.38 9.35 0.98
CA LEU A 55 -1.72 8.07 1.22
C LEU A 55 -0.36 8.27 1.89
N ARG A 56 0.46 9.20 1.39
CA ARG A 56 1.75 9.55 2.00
C ARG A 56 1.60 10.07 3.42
N GLY A 57 0.68 10.99 3.64
CA GLY A 57 0.46 11.58 4.96
C GLY A 57 -0.02 10.57 6.01
N ARG A 58 -0.85 9.61 5.60
CA ARG A 58 -1.45 8.61 6.50
C ARG A 58 -0.50 7.45 6.82
N PHE A 59 0.24 6.94 5.84
CA PHE A 59 1.01 5.71 5.97
C PHE A 59 2.52 5.92 5.97
N PHE A 60 3.06 6.93 5.27
CA PHE A 60 4.52 7.04 5.07
C PHE A 60 5.17 7.96 6.10
N ALA A 61 4.45 8.98 6.56
CA ALA A 61 4.95 9.92 7.56
C ALA A 61 5.03 9.27 8.96
N PRO A 62 6.13 9.43 9.72
CA PRO A 62 6.26 8.92 11.09
C PRO A 62 5.21 9.42 12.10
N GLY A 63 4.45 10.47 11.75
CA GLY A 63 3.31 10.98 12.52
C GLY A 63 1.94 10.67 11.91
N GLY A 64 1.90 9.85 10.85
CA GLY A 64 0.66 9.41 10.22
C GLY A 64 -0.11 8.44 11.11
N ALA A 65 -1.44 8.52 11.09
CA ALA A 65 -2.31 7.71 11.95
C ALA A 65 -2.11 6.19 11.79
N GLN A 66 -1.59 5.75 10.65
CA GLN A 66 -1.31 4.35 10.35
C GLN A 66 0.08 4.19 9.76
N HIS A 67 1.06 4.86 10.36
CA HIS A 67 2.43 4.83 9.88
C HIS A 67 2.97 3.39 9.69
N CYS A 68 3.44 3.09 8.49
CA CYS A 68 4.06 1.83 8.11
C CYS A 68 5.59 1.94 8.21
N GLY A 69 6.12 1.73 9.41
CA GLY A 69 7.56 1.85 9.69
C GLY A 69 8.46 0.80 9.02
N PHE A 70 7.88 -0.23 8.39
CA PHE A 70 8.63 -1.21 7.59
C PHE A 70 9.03 -0.67 6.20
N LEU A 71 8.44 0.45 5.76
CA LEU A 71 8.76 1.06 4.48
C LEU A 71 10.10 1.77 4.53
N SER A 72 10.91 1.56 3.49
CA SER A 72 12.20 2.21 3.30
C SER A 72 12.04 3.66 2.83
N ALA A 73 13.11 4.44 2.98
CA ALA A 73 13.15 5.81 2.45
C ALA A 73 12.89 5.88 0.94
N ALA A 74 13.23 4.82 0.19
CA ALA A 74 12.97 4.73 -1.25
C ALA A 74 11.47 4.52 -1.54
N ALA A 75 10.78 3.71 -0.72
CA ALA A 75 9.34 3.53 -0.83
C ALA A 75 8.55 4.79 -0.46
N THR A 76 9.06 5.59 0.48
CA THR A 76 8.40 6.80 0.98
C THR A 76 8.78 8.07 0.21
N ALA A 77 9.69 7.99 -0.75
CA ALA A 77 10.17 9.15 -1.50
C ALA A 77 9.04 9.82 -2.30
N ALA A 78 9.08 11.15 -2.39
CA ALA A 78 8.23 11.89 -3.31
C ALA A 78 8.70 11.64 -4.75
N PRO A 79 7.78 11.61 -5.75
CA PRO A 79 8.17 11.43 -7.14
C PRO A 79 9.04 12.61 -7.58
N THR A 80 10.23 12.32 -8.09
CA THR A 80 11.15 13.30 -8.66
C THR A 80 10.70 13.66 -10.08
N GLY A 81 9.69 14.51 -10.21
CA GLY A 81 9.30 15.12 -11.50
C GLY A 81 7.81 15.41 -11.64
N PRO A 82 7.41 16.15 -12.71
CA PRO A 82 6.02 16.56 -12.96
C PRO A 82 5.12 15.43 -13.48
N SER A 83 5.63 14.21 -13.58
CA SER A 83 4.89 13.03 -14.03
C SER A 83 4.81 12.05 -12.87
N ALA A 84 3.61 11.90 -12.31
CA ALA A 84 3.26 10.72 -11.53
C ALA A 84 3.46 9.52 -12.48
N SER A 85 4.57 8.80 -12.32
CA SER A 85 4.77 7.59 -13.09
C SER A 85 3.59 6.65 -12.81
N PRO A 86 3.15 5.83 -13.79
CA PRO A 86 2.06 4.88 -13.57
C PRO A 86 2.35 3.87 -12.44
N ASP A 87 3.61 3.77 -11.99
CA ASP A 87 4.07 2.92 -10.89
C ASP A 87 4.66 3.74 -9.72
N GLU A 88 4.08 4.91 -9.41
CA GLU A 88 4.57 5.80 -8.34
C GLU A 88 4.75 5.08 -6.99
N PHE A 89 3.88 4.12 -6.67
CA PHE A 89 3.92 3.35 -5.42
C PHE A 89 4.46 1.91 -5.59
N GLY A 90 5.11 1.59 -6.71
CA GLY A 90 5.59 0.24 -6.99
C GLY A 90 6.56 -0.28 -5.93
N GLN A 91 7.47 0.57 -5.44
CA GLN A 91 8.39 0.19 -4.37
C GLN A 91 7.67 -0.07 -3.04
N ALA A 92 6.73 0.80 -2.67
CA ALA A 92 5.94 0.62 -1.46
C ALA A 92 5.10 -0.67 -1.49
N ARG A 93 4.53 -1.01 -2.65
CA ARG A 93 3.79 -2.27 -2.84
C ARG A 93 4.68 -3.50 -2.70
N ARG A 94 5.90 -3.46 -3.25
CA ARG A 94 6.87 -4.57 -3.12
C ARG A 94 7.23 -4.81 -1.66
N GLU A 95 7.57 -3.74 -0.93
CA GLU A 95 7.96 -3.84 0.48
C GLU A 95 6.79 -4.25 1.37
N LEU A 96 5.58 -3.77 1.07
CA LEU A 96 4.36 -4.22 1.74
C LEU A 96 4.13 -5.72 1.59
N LEU A 97 4.22 -6.25 0.36
CA LEU A 97 4.02 -7.69 0.14
C LEU A 97 5.12 -8.52 0.77
N ALA A 98 6.37 -8.04 0.78
CA ALA A 98 7.47 -8.71 1.46
C ALA A 98 7.34 -8.69 2.99
N HIS A 99 6.69 -7.67 3.56
CA HIS A 99 6.40 -7.60 4.99
C HIS A 99 5.27 -8.54 5.42
N LEU A 100 4.36 -8.87 4.50
CA LEU A 100 3.18 -9.71 4.73
C LEU A 100 3.41 -11.21 4.46
N GLU A 101 4.56 -11.57 3.88
CA GLU A 101 5.00 -12.95 3.62
C GLU A 101 5.67 -13.56 4.86
#